data_AF-A0A382G431-F1
#
_entry.id   AF-A0A382G431-F1
#
_cell.length_a   1.000
_cell.length_b   1.000
_cell.length_c   1.000
_cell.angle_alpha   90.00
_cell.angle_beta   90.00
_cell.angle_gamma   90.00
#
_symmetry.space_group_name_H-M   'P 1'
#
loop_
_entity.id
_entity.type
_entity.pdbx_description
1 polymer ?
#
loop_
_entity_poly.entity_id
_entity_poly.type
_entity_poly.pdbx_seq_one_letter_code
_entity_poly.pdbx_strand_id
1 'polypeptide(L)'
;MKRQASYNDHFGTFSSDLLYQSLDPGLQASIRDTGFRHFLTYQELRQITVIATDLNMWGEPSLTEQVQQLENELGLNGKQQKKKIIDALRNRWLSLKGQETRYEPPMKRPNARSKPRKIIANDGDNNVFGICPVASEKTVCCNLMTIDAVQGCGMGCSYCSIQTFYTDGKIAVETNLLEKLKAIPLDPNRNYHIGSGQSSDSLAIGNRNGILDAQLDFARRNSNIILELKTKSKNIKYLLKTDVPPNVFVSWSMNPQLIIDQEEHGTASMEQRLVAARAL
;
A
#
# COMPACT_ATOMS: atom_id res chain seq x y z
N MET A 1 5.32 -43.99 9.27
CA MET A 1 4.58 -43.83 8.00
C MET A 1 3.18 -43.23 8.18
N LYS A 2 2.25 -43.82 8.96
CA LYS A 2 0.87 -43.25 9.14
C LYS A 2 0.82 -41.80 9.64
N ARG A 3 1.66 -41.43 10.61
CA ARG A 3 1.72 -40.06 11.18
C ARG A 3 2.20 -39.01 10.17
N GLN A 4 3.10 -39.39 9.25
CA GLN A 4 3.61 -38.49 8.21
C GLN A 4 2.57 -38.27 7.12
N ALA A 5 1.89 -39.34 6.69
CA ALA A 5 0.81 -39.27 5.72
C ALA A 5 -0.34 -38.36 6.22
N SER A 6 -0.76 -38.55 7.48
CA SER A 6 -1.79 -37.69 8.10
C SER A 6 -1.36 -36.23 8.23
N TYR A 7 -0.06 -35.95 8.40
CA TYR A 7 0.44 -34.57 8.46
C TYR A 7 0.53 -33.92 7.08
N ASN A 8 0.83 -34.69 6.02
CA ASN A 8 0.80 -34.19 4.65
C ASN A 8 -0.58 -33.63 4.28
N ASP A 9 -1.66 -34.33 4.63
CA ASP A 9 -3.03 -33.87 4.36
C ASP A 9 -3.36 -32.58 5.13
N HIS A 10 -2.90 -32.52 6.38
CA HIS A 10 -3.05 -31.35 7.24
C HIS A 10 -2.31 -30.12 6.70
N PHE A 11 -1.06 -30.30 6.27
CA PHE A 11 -0.30 -29.23 5.63
C PHE A 11 -0.88 -28.86 4.26
N GLY A 12 -1.39 -29.83 3.51
CA GLY A 12 -2.10 -29.59 2.25
C GLY A 12 -3.28 -28.65 2.44
N THR A 13 -4.06 -28.83 3.52
CA THR A 13 -5.13 -27.89 3.90
C THR A 13 -4.60 -26.50 4.24
N PHE A 14 -3.44 -26.40 4.90
CA PHE A 14 -2.80 -25.11 5.20
C PHE A 14 -2.23 -24.41 3.95
N SER A 15 -1.79 -25.15 2.94
CA SER A 15 -1.17 -24.59 1.74
C SER A 15 -2.10 -23.70 0.88
N SER A 16 -3.40 -23.70 1.19
CA SER A 16 -4.40 -22.80 0.60
C SER A 16 -4.59 -21.48 1.37
N ASP A 17 -3.90 -21.28 2.50
CA ASP A 17 -3.95 -20.01 3.24
C ASP A 17 -3.39 -18.87 2.38
N LEU A 18 -4.18 -17.81 2.22
CA LEU A 18 -3.89 -16.69 1.31
C LEU A 18 -2.59 -15.96 1.66
N LEU A 19 -2.29 -15.81 2.97
CA LEU A 19 -1.06 -15.16 3.40
C LEU A 19 0.12 -16.03 3.00
N TYR A 20 0.09 -17.32 3.32
CA TYR A 20 1.15 -18.27 2.95
C TYR A 20 1.41 -18.30 1.43
N GLN A 21 0.35 -18.33 0.61
CA GLN A 21 0.48 -18.32 -0.85
C GLN A 21 1.09 -17.04 -1.41
N SER A 22 0.91 -15.91 -0.73
CA SER A 22 1.45 -14.61 -1.15
C SER A 22 2.95 -14.44 -0.88
N LEU A 23 3.54 -15.28 -0.02
CA LEU A 23 4.95 -15.20 0.35
C LEU A 23 5.86 -15.69 -0.78
N ASP A 24 7.11 -15.22 -0.77
CA ASP A 24 8.12 -15.75 -1.70
C ASP A 24 8.42 -17.23 -1.41
N PRO A 25 8.94 -17.98 -2.41
CA PRO A 25 9.20 -19.41 -2.26
C PRO A 25 10.17 -19.76 -1.12
N GLY A 26 11.09 -18.86 -0.76
CA GLY A 26 12.03 -19.07 0.34
C GLY A 26 11.32 -19.08 1.70
N LEU A 27 10.49 -18.06 1.96
CA LEU A 27 9.66 -18.03 3.17
C LEU A 27 8.67 -19.20 3.24
N GLN A 28 8.05 -19.56 2.12
CA GLN A 28 7.17 -20.73 2.05
C GLN A 28 7.89 -22.02 2.47
N ALA A 29 9.12 -22.22 1.95
CA ALA A 29 9.95 -23.37 2.31
C ALA A 29 10.31 -23.37 3.80
N SER A 30 10.74 -22.24 4.37
CA SER A 30 11.05 -22.12 5.81
C SER A 30 9.87 -22.47 6.71
N ILE A 31 8.67 -21.98 6.38
CA ILE A 31 7.43 -22.28 7.12
C ILE A 31 7.07 -23.75 7.00
N ARG A 32 7.15 -24.30 5.78
CA ARG A 32 6.90 -25.71 5.51
C ARG A 32 7.84 -26.59 6.35
N ASP A 33 9.14 -26.38 6.25
CA ASP A 33 10.14 -27.20 6.93
C ASP A 33 9.96 -27.15 8.45
N THR A 34 9.69 -25.96 9.01
CA THR A 34 9.37 -25.79 10.44
C THR A 34 8.09 -26.54 10.83
N GLY A 35 7.05 -26.46 9.99
CA GLY A 35 5.80 -27.19 10.14
C GLY A 35 6.01 -28.70 10.24
N PHE A 36 6.73 -29.26 9.27
CA PHE A 36 7.04 -30.69 9.19
C PHE A 36 7.95 -31.17 10.32
N ARG A 37 8.95 -30.37 10.71
CA ARG A 37 9.87 -30.70 11.80
C ARG A 37 9.16 -30.83 13.15
N HIS A 38 8.20 -29.94 13.42
CA HIS A 38 7.52 -29.88 14.71
C HIS A 38 6.07 -30.39 14.73
N PHE A 39 5.54 -30.89 13.60
CA PHE A 39 4.14 -31.30 13.44
C PHE A 39 3.16 -30.21 13.90
N LEU A 40 3.31 -29.00 13.34
CA LEU A 40 2.51 -27.84 13.71
C LEU A 40 1.06 -27.96 13.24
N THR A 41 0.13 -27.61 14.12
CA THR A 41 -1.30 -27.49 13.82
C THR A 41 -1.56 -26.33 12.85
N TYR A 42 -2.78 -26.27 12.31
CA TYR A 42 -3.15 -25.23 11.34
C TYR A 42 -3.01 -23.82 11.93
N GLN A 43 -3.42 -23.63 13.19
CA GLN A 43 -3.28 -22.33 13.87
C GLN A 43 -1.82 -21.98 14.16
N GLU A 44 -0.99 -22.96 14.53
CA GLU A 44 0.45 -22.75 14.70
C GLU A 44 1.12 -22.39 13.37
N LEU A 45 0.75 -23.03 12.26
CA LEU A 45 1.22 -22.70 10.91
C LEU A 45 0.86 -21.25 10.52
N ARG A 46 -0.40 -20.83 10.76
CA ARG A 46 -0.81 -19.44 10.53
C ARG A 46 -0.03 -18.46 11.41
N GLN A 47 0.19 -18.79 12.67
CA GLN A 47 0.94 -17.95 13.59
C GLN A 47 2.40 -17.78 13.14
N ILE A 48 3.11 -18.86 12.82
CA ILE A 48 4.50 -18.74 12.35
C ILE A 48 4.58 -18.07 10.98
N THR A 49 3.53 -18.13 10.16
CA THR A 49 3.49 -17.44 8.87
C THR A 49 3.49 -15.93 9.08
N VAL A 50 2.66 -15.43 10.00
CA VAL A 50 2.67 -14.02 10.40
C VAL A 50 4.03 -13.63 10.97
N ILE A 51 4.57 -14.44 11.90
CA ILE A 51 5.88 -14.16 12.51
C ILE A 51 6.99 -14.13 11.45
N ALA A 52 7.05 -15.12 10.55
CA ALA A 52 8.06 -15.19 9.51
C ALA A 52 7.97 -14.01 8.54
N THR A 53 6.75 -13.56 8.23
CA THR A 53 6.51 -12.37 7.40
C THR A 53 7.08 -11.13 8.09
N ASP A 54 6.72 -10.92 9.36
CA ASP A 54 7.18 -9.78 10.15
C ASP A 54 8.71 -9.77 10.30
N LEU A 55 9.31 -10.92 10.66
CA LEU A 55 10.77 -11.04 10.79
C LEU A 55 11.50 -10.68 9.49
N ASN A 56 11.01 -11.19 8.36
CA ASN A 56 11.57 -10.88 7.06
C ASN A 56 11.41 -9.40 6.70
N MET A 57 10.25 -8.80 7.00
CA MET A 57 10.01 -7.37 6.78
C MET A 57 10.89 -6.48 7.67
N TRP A 58 11.21 -6.92 8.88
CA TRP A 58 12.07 -6.19 9.82
C TRP A 58 13.56 -6.42 9.58
N GLY A 59 13.94 -7.30 8.64
CA GLY A 59 15.34 -7.66 8.40
C GLY A 59 15.98 -8.44 9.57
N GLU A 60 15.14 -9.08 10.39
CA GLU A 60 15.57 -9.92 11.50
C GLU A 60 16.05 -11.29 11.01
N PRO A 61 16.78 -12.06 11.83
CA PRO A 61 17.12 -13.44 11.50
C PRO A 61 15.88 -14.24 11.10
N SER A 62 16.04 -15.05 10.05
CA SER A 62 14.94 -15.80 9.43
C SER A 62 14.26 -16.74 10.43
N LEU A 63 13.02 -17.15 10.10
CA LEU A 63 12.30 -18.15 10.89
C LEU A 63 13.16 -19.40 11.15
N THR A 64 13.86 -19.87 10.11
CA THR A 64 14.73 -21.06 10.20
C THR A 64 15.86 -20.85 11.21
N GLU A 65 16.56 -19.71 11.14
CA GLU A 65 17.67 -19.38 12.05
C GLU A 65 17.19 -19.26 13.50
N GLN A 66 16.06 -18.58 13.73
CA GLN A 66 15.52 -18.43 15.07
C GLN A 66 15.03 -19.75 15.67
N VAL A 67 14.37 -20.59 14.87
CA VAL A 67 13.95 -21.92 15.32
C VAL A 67 15.16 -22.78 15.65
N GLN A 68 16.20 -22.79 14.81
CA GLN A 68 17.42 -23.55 15.06
C GLN A 68 18.14 -23.09 16.34
N GLN A 69 18.18 -21.78 16.58
CA GLN A 69 18.75 -21.22 17.81
C GLN A 69 17.95 -21.68 19.04
N LEU A 70 16.62 -21.60 18.99
CA LEU A 70 15.74 -22.05 20.08
C LEU A 70 15.84 -23.57 20.33
N GLU A 71 15.98 -24.37 19.27
CA GLU A 71 16.19 -25.81 19.38
C GLU A 71 17.49 -26.12 20.15
N ASN A 72 18.57 -25.40 19.82
CA ASN A 72 19.87 -25.55 20.47
C ASN A 72 19.85 -25.08 21.94
N GLU A 73 19.19 -23.95 22.23
CA GLU A 73 19.07 -23.39 23.59
C GLU A 73 18.22 -24.27 24.51
N LEU A 74 17.14 -24.86 23.98
CA LEU A 74 16.15 -25.55 24.80
C LEU A 74 16.52 -27.01 25.11
N GLY A 75 17.40 -27.66 24.33
CA GLY A 75 18.00 -28.96 24.67
C GLY A 75 17.02 -30.10 25.00
N LEU A 76 15.81 -30.11 24.43
CA LEU A 76 14.70 -31.02 24.80
C LEU A 76 14.28 -31.91 23.63
N ASN A 77 13.67 -33.07 23.94
CA ASN A 77 13.07 -33.97 22.96
C ASN A 77 11.54 -34.03 23.12
N GLY A 78 10.78 -33.91 22.02
CA GLY A 78 9.36 -34.31 21.94
C GLY A 78 8.30 -33.19 22.03
N LYS A 79 7.05 -33.52 22.39
CA LYS A 79 5.90 -32.57 22.34
C LYS A 79 6.06 -31.34 23.24
N GLN A 80 6.76 -31.47 24.37
CA GLN A 80 7.06 -30.33 25.26
C GLN A 80 8.04 -29.34 24.60
N GLN A 81 8.89 -29.81 23.68
CA GLN A 81 9.81 -28.96 22.91
C GLN A 81 9.05 -28.06 21.94
N LYS A 82 8.09 -28.62 21.17
CA LYS A 82 7.25 -27.86 20.22
C LYS A 82 6.61 -26.64 20.88
N LYS A 83 5.88 -26.86 21.98
CA LYS A 83 5.17 -25.79 22.68
C LYS A 83 6.14 -24.71 23.16
N LYS A 84 7.27 -25.11 23.76
CA LYS A 84 8.30 -24.17 24.22
C LYS A 84 8.91 -23.36 23.07
N ILE A 85 9.17 -23.98 21.91
CA ILE A 85 9.69 -23.27 20.73
C ILE A 85 8.69 -22.24 20.23
N ILE A 86 7.42 -22.62 20.06
CA ILE A 86 6.38 -21.70 19.58
C ILE A 86 6.15 -20.55 20.58
N ASP A 87 6.08 -20.85 21.88
CA ASP A 87 5.92 -19.83 22.93
C ASP A 87 7.13 -18.89 22.97
N ALA A 88 8.36 -19.42 22.86
CA ALA A 88 9.58 -18.60 22.84
C ALA A 88 9.66 -17.74 21.57
N LEU A 89 9.35 -18.29 20.40
CA LEU A 89 9.30 -17.56 19.13
C LEU A 89 8.26 -16.43 19.20
N ARG A 90 7.06 -16.72 19.74
CA ARG A 90 6.01 -15.72 19.95
C ARG A 90 6.47 -14.61 20.90
N ASN A 91 7.15 -14.96 21.99
CA ASN A 91 7.64 -13.97 22.96
C ASN A 91 8.72 -13.08 22.35
N ARG A 92 9.65 -13.65 21.55
CA ARG A 92 10.64 -12.87 20.78
C ARG A 92 9.94 -11.92 19.82
N TRP A 93 8.98 -12.42 19.03
CA TRP A 93 8.18 -11.61 18.10
C TRP A 93 7.42 -10.47 18.80
N LEU A 94 6.75 -10.75 19.92
CA LEU A 94 6.05 -9.72 20.70
C LEU A 94 7.01 -8.68 21.30
N SER A 95 8.20 -9.11 21.73
CA SER A 95 9.23 -8.21 22.22
C SER A 95 9.72 -7.28 21.12
N LEU A 96 10.04 -7.80 19.94
CA LEU A 96 10.43 -7.00 18.77
C LEU A 96 9.32 -6.01 18.37
N LYS A 97 8.07 -6.48 18.31
CA LYS A 97 6.91 -5.64 17.99
C LYS A 97 6.69 -4.48 18.98
N GLY A 98 7.08 -4.68 20.24
CA GLY A 98 6.96 -3.67 21.30
C GLY A 98 8.15 -2.70 21.37
N GLN A 99 9.23 -2.95 20.63
CA GLN A 99 10.38 -2.06 20.58
C GLN A 99 10.08 -0.85 19.69
N GLU A 100 10.74 0.27 20.00
CA GLU A 100 10.69 1.46 19.17
C GLU A 100 11.27 1.16 17.78
N THR A 101 10.55 1.51 16.72
CA THR A 101 11.05 1.38 15.35
C THR A 101 12.23 2.32 15.14
N ARG A 102 13.41 1.75 14.91
CA ARG A 102 14.64 2.50 14.63
C ARG A 102 14.96 2.41 13.15
N TYR A 103 14.94 3.55 12.48
CA TYR A 103 15.47 3.64 11.13
C TYR A 103 16.98 3.85 11.21
N GLU A 104 17.74 2.80 10.92
CA GLU A 104 19.18 2.93 10.71
C GLU A 104 19.45 3.81 9.47
N PRO A 105 20.55 4.58 9.45
CA PRO A 105 21.00 5.24 8.23
C PRO A 105 21.13 4.19 7.11
N PRO A 106 20.58 4.42 5.91
CA PRO A 106 20.51 3.37 4.90
C PRO A 106 21.92 2.93 4.49
N MET A 107 22.36 1.73 4.90
CA MET A 107 23.63 1.14 4.45
C MET A 107 23.64 0.93 2.94
N LYS A 108 22.48 0.62 2.35
CA LYS A 108 22.15 0.64 0.92
C LYS A 108 20.67 0.99 0.81
N ARG A 109 20.29 1.96 -0.03
CA ARG A 109 18.89 2.11 -0.42
C ARG A 109 18.43 0.77 -1.01
N PRO A 110 17.39 0.12 -0.48
CA PRO A 110 16.84 -1.04 -1.15
C PRO A 110 16.55 -0.64 -2.59
N ASN A 111 17.14 -1.33 -3.57
CA ASN A 111 16.84 -1.16 -4.99
C ASN A 111 15.43 -1.71 -5.31
N ALA A 112 14.47 -1.53 -4.41
CA ALA A 112 13.08 -1.90 -4.56
C ALA A 112 12.35 -0.79 -5.32
N ARG A 113 12.87 -0.37 -6.48
CA ARG A 113 12.01 0.35 -7.41
C ARG A 113 10.92 -0.64 -7.79
N SER A 114 9.67 -0.31 -7.43
CA SER A 114 8.51 -1.14 -7.75
C SER A 114 8.57 -1.50 -9.23
N LYS A 115 8.26 -2.76 -9.57
CA LYS A 115 8.19 -3.18 -10.98
C LYS A 115 7.35 -2.14 -11.74
N PRO A 116 7.82 -1.66 -12.90
CA PRO A 116 7.11 -0.64 -13.65
C PRO A 116 5.69 -1.12 -13.95
N ARG A 117 4.70 -0.33 -13.49
CA ARG A 117 3.29 -0.62 -13.70
C ARG A 117 2.86 -0.15 -15.09
N LYS A 118 2.12 -0.99 -15.80
CA LYS A 118 1.61 -0.63 -17.14
C LYS A 118 0.44 0.35 -17.00
N ILE A 119 0.48 1.44 -17.76
CA ILE A 119 -0.65 2.36 -17.87
C ILE A 119 -1.62 1.83 -18.92
N ILE A 120 -2.88 1.67 -18.54
CA ILE A 120 -3.97 1.24 -19.43
C ILE A 120 -5.05 2.30 -19.50
N ALA A 121 -5.80 2.29 -20.60
CA ALA A 121 -7.05 3.03 -20.71
C ALA A 121 -8.11 2.33 -19.85
N ASN A 122 -8.92 3.12 -19.15
CA ASN A 122 -10.18 2.68 -18.56
C ASN A 122 -11.35 3.28 -19.35
N ASP A 123 -12.14 2.41 -19.94
CA ASP A 123 -13.36 2.69 -20.69
C ASP A 123 -14.62 2.13 -20.00
N GLY A 124 -14.45 1.57 -18.79
CA GLY A 124 -15.54 1.03 -18.01
C GLY A 124 -16.54 2.08 -17.52
N ASP A 125 -17.73 1.61 -17.13
CA ASP A 125 -18.81 2.44 -16.57
C ASP A 125 -18.68 2.60 -15.03
N ASN A 126 -17.45 2.61 -14.52
CA ASN A 126 -17.21 2.83 -13.10
C ASN A 126 -17.63 4.25 -12.70
N ASN A 127 -18.22 4.35 -11.51
CA ASN A 127 -18.46 5.64 -10.88
C ASN A 127 -17.10 6.29 -10.53
N VAL A 128 -16.91 7.52 -11.00
CA VAL A 128 -15.68 8.30 -10.81
C VAL A 128 -15.83 9.38 -9.75
N PHE A 129 -17.03 9.52 -9.15
CA PHE A 129 -17.31 10.55 -8.15
C PHE A 129 -18.05 9.99 -6.95
N GLY A 130 -17.54 10.25 -5.75
CA GLY A 130 -18.13 9.71 -4.54
C GLY A 130 -17.53 10.28 -3.25
N ILE A 131 -18.06 9.81 -2.13
CA ILE A 131 -17.53 10.15 -0.80
C ILE A 131 -16.19 9.43 -0.60
N CYS A 132 -15.28 10.07 0.12
CA CYS A 132 -14.02 9.46 0.56
C CYS A 132 -14.24 8.04 1.15
N PRO A 133 -13.49 7.01 0.74
CA PRO A 133 -13.67 5.62 1.17
C PRO A 133 -13.32 5.40 2.65
N VAL A 134 -12.72 6.39 3.32
CA VAL A 134 -12.45 6.34 4.77
C VAL A 134 -13.70 6.74 5.58
N ALA A 135 -14.70 7.37 4.95
CA ALA A 135 -15.92 7.79 5.63
C ALA A 135 -16.65 6.57 6.22
N SER A 136 -16.71 6.52 7.54
CA SER A 136 -17.41 5.48 8.29
C SER A 136 -17.92 6.02 9.62
N GLU A 137 -18.84 5.31 10.27
CA GLU A 137 -19.33 5.63 11.61
C GLU A 137 -18.23 5.66 12.69
N LYS A 138 -17.07 5.05 12.40
CA LYS A 138 -15.91 5.00 13.31
C LYS A 138 -14.96 6.19 13.14
N THR A 139 -15.25 7.11 12.22
CA THR A 139 -14.38 8.23 11.87
C THR A 139 -15.13 9.55 11.94
N VAL A 140 -14.46 10.61 12.40
CA VAL A 140 -15.00 11.98 12.25
C VAL A 140 -14.85 12.38 10.79
N CYS A 141 -15.97 12.46 10.08
CA CYS A 141 -15.98 12.74 8.64
C CYS A 141 -15.77 14.23 8.35
N CYS A 142 -14.82 14.54 7.46
CA CYS A 142 -14.62 15.89 6.93
C CYS A 142 -15.48 16.21 5.69
N ASN A 143 -16.36 15.29 5.29
CA ASN A 143 -17.21 15.37 4.09
C ASN A 143 -16.43 15.56 2.77
N LEU A 144 -15.18 15.11 2.72
CA LEU A 144 -14.39 15.10 1.49
C LEU A 144 -15.05 14.20 0.45
N MET A 145 -15.28 14.75 -0.73
CA MET A 145 -15.65 14.01 -1.93
C MET A 145 -14.42 13.77 -2.80
N THR A 146 -14.50 12.83 -3.71
CA THR A 146 -13.35 12.38 -4.49
C THR A 146 -13.69 12.21 -5.96
N ILE A 147 -12.75 12.56 -6.84
CA ILE A 147 -12.76 12.22 -8.26
C ILE A 147 -11.68 11.15 -8.49
N ASP A 148 -12.11 9.97 -8.92
CA ASP A 148 -11.24 8.86 -9.29
C ASP A 148 -10.88 8.92 -10.78
N ALA A 149 -10.07 9.92 -11.15
CA ALA A 149 -9.58 10.12 -12.52
C ALA A 149 -8.59 9.04 -12.99
N VAL A 150 -7.91 8.42 -12.02
CA VAL A 150 -6.89 7.38 -12.22
C VAL A 150 -7.06 6.37 -11.09
N GLN A 151 -6.86 5.09 -11.40
CA GLN A 151 -6.81 4.00 -10.43
C GLN A 151 -5.40 3.39 -10.38
N GLY A 152 -4.87 3.25 -9.17
CA GLY A 152 -3.50 2.79 -8.96
C GLY A 152 -2.47 3.92 -9.03
N CYS A 153 -1.24 3.62 -8.61
CA CYS A 153 -0.17 4.60 -8.51
C CYS A 153 1.15 4.02 -9.03
N GLY A 154 1.92 4.84 -9.74
CA GLY A 154 3.25 4.46 -10.25
C GLY A 154 4.37 4.61 -9.23
N MET A 155 4.08 5.19 -8.08
CA MET A 155 5.02 5.33 -6.95
C MET A 155 4.94 4.11 -6.04
N GLY A 156 6.02 3.89 -5.27
CA GLY A 156 6.25 2.68 -4.51
C GLY A 156 6.27 2.88 -3.01
N CYS A 157 5.45 3.77 -2.45
CA CYS A 157 5.51 4.02 -1.01
C CYS A 157 5.14 2.76 -0.22
N SER A 158 6.01 2.27 0.66
CA SER A 158 5.83 1.00 1.40
C SER A 158 4.54 0.97 2.24
N TYR A 159 4.19 2.11 2.84
CA TYR A 159 2.99 2.30 3.65
C TYR A 159 1.70 2.51 2.84
N CYS A 160 1.76 2.48 1.50
CA CYS A 160 0.65 2.87 0.65
C CYS A 160 -0.43 1.79 0.57
N SER A 161 -1.60 2.07 1.15
CA SER A 161 -2.79 1.21 1.09
C SER A 161 -3.28 0.95 -0.34
N ILE A 162 -3.14 1.90 -1.26
CA ILE A 162 -3.55 1.78 -2.67
C ILE A 162 -2.87 0.58 -3.35
N GLN A 163 -1.63 0.24 -2.96
CA GLN A 163 -0.94 -0.92 -3.51
C GLN A 163 -1.65 -2.24 -3.21
N THR A 164 -2.47 -2.30 -2.16
CA THR A 164 -3.28 -3.47 -1.80
C THR A 164 -4.65 -3.49 -2.47
N PHE A 165 -5.20 -2.33 -2.84
CA PHE A 165 -6.49 -2.24 -3.53
C PHE A 165 -6.41 -2.64 -5.00
N TYR A 166 -5.30 -2.32 -5.68
CA TYR A 166 -5.10 -2.59 -7.11
C TYR A 166 -3.94 -3.56 -7.31
N THR A 167 -4.28 -4.86 -7.31
CA THR A 167 -3.32 -5.98 -7.28
C THR A 167 -2.87 -6.45 -8.66
N ASP A 168 -3.54 -6.01 -9.75
CA ASP A 168 -3.19 -6.42 -11.11
C ASP A 168 -1.93 -5.73 -11.68
N GLY A 169 -1.34 -4.82 -10.88
CA GLY A 169 -0.10 -4.12 -11.20
C GLY A 169 -0.24 -3.07 -12.31
N LYS A 170 -1.46 -2.64 -12.63
CA LYS A 170 -1.72 -1.63 -13.67
C LYS A 170 -2.07 -0.28 -13.05
N ILE A 171 -2.02 0.74 -13.89
CA ILE A 171 -2.54 2.08 -13.61
C ILE A 171 -3.60 2.36 -14.65
N ALA A 172 -4.86 2.43 -14.26
CA ALA A 172 -5.97 2.65 -15.17
C ALA A 172 -6.30 4.14 -15.23
N VAL A 173 -6.37 4.70 -16.43
CA VAL A 173 -6.63 6.13 -16.67
C VAL A 173 -7.93 6.27 -17.44
N GLU A 174 -8.88 6.99 -16.87
CA GLU A 174 -10.19 7.24 -17.49
C GLU A 174 -10.04 7.84 -18.90
N THR A 175 -10.82 7.34 -19.85
CA THR A 175 -10.84 7.84 -21.24
C THR A 175 -12.00 8.81 -21.50
N ASN A 176 -13.09 8.69 -20.74
CA ASN A 176 -14.33 9.46 -20.87
C ASN A 176 -14.63 10.32 -19.62
N LEU A 177 -13.60 10.70 -18.84
CA LEU A 177 -13.75 11.43 -17.59
C LEU A 177 -14.56 12.73 -17.75
N LEU A 178 -14.36 13.48 -18.84
CA LEU A 178 -15.07 14.72 -19.10
C LEU A 178 -16.60 14.53 -19.09
N GLU A 179 -17.09 13.52 -19.81
CA GLU A 179 -18.52 13.24 -19.92
C GLU A 179 -19.09 12.73 -18.60
N LYS A 180 -18.34 11.88 -17.88
CA LYS A 180 -18.71 11.44 -16.53
C LYS A 180 -18.82 12.62 -15.57
N LEU A 181 -17.86 13.55 -15.58
CA LEU A 181 -17.88 14.74 -14.72
C LEU A 181 -18.98 15.75 -15.11
N LYS A 182 -19.35 15.85 -16.40
CA LYS A 182 -20.50 16.66 -16.84
C LYS A 182 -21.84 16.14 -16.32
N ALA A 183 -21.97 14.83 -16.17
CA ALA A 183 -23.20 14.19 -15.71
C ALA A 183 -23.41 14.28 -14.19
N ILE A 184 -22.43 14.76 -13.40
CA ILE A 184 -22.54 14.86 -11.95
C ILE A 184 -23.45 16.05 -11.57
N PRO A 185 -24.57 15.80 -10.88
CA PRO A 185 -25.38 16.88 -10.32
C PRO A 185 -24.77 17.37 -8.99
N LEU A 186 -24.44 18.65 -8.91
CA LEU A 186 -24.08 19.31 -7.66
C LEU A 186 -25.17 20.32 -7.26
N ASP A 187 -25.45 20.43 -5.96
CA ASP A 187 -26.34 21.45 -5.43
C ASP A 187 -25.58 22.78 -5.37
N PRO A 188 -25.98 23.81 -6.15
CA PRO A 188 -25.26 25.09 -6.18
C PRO A 188 -25.31 25.83 -4.83
N ASN A 189 -26.21 25.45 -3.92
CA ASN A 189 -26.35 26.06 -2.59
C ASN A 189 -25.45 25.39 -1.53
N ARG A 190 -24.67 24.38 -1.91
CA ARG A 190 -23.72 23.69 -1.02
C ARG A 190 -22.30 23.92 -1.48
N ASN A 191 -21.39 24.01 -0.52
CA ASN A 191 -19.96 24.02 -0.79
C ASN A 191 -19.42 22.60 -0.75
N TYR A 192 -18.54 22.27 -1.69
CA TYR A 192 -17.90 20.95 -1.77
C TYR A 192 -16.39 21.07 -1.73
N HIS A 193 -15.74 20.21 -0.95
CA HIS A 193 -14.30 19.96 -1.07
C HIS A 193 -14.12 18.62 -1.78
N ILE A 194 -13.50 18.66 -2.96
CA ILE A 194 -13.34 17.52 -3.84
C ILE A 194 -11.85 17.27 -4.05
N GLY A 195 -11.37 16.07 -3.71
CA GLY A 195 -9.99 15.66 -3.91
C GLY A 195 -9.81 14.77 -5.14
N SER A 196 -8.66 14.89 -5.79
CA SER A 196 -8.19 13.93 -6.81
C SER A 196 -6.85 13.37 -6.35
N GLY A 197 -6.87 12.09 -5.97
CA GLY A 197 -5.69 11.41 -5.42
C GLY A 197 -5.95 10.44 -4.27
N GLN A 198 -7.20 10.02 -4.07
CA GLN A 198 -7.55 9.05 -3.03
C GLN A 198 -7.18 7.61 -3.44
N SER A 199 -7.38 7.28 -4.72
CA SER A 199 -7.10 5.97 -5.32
C SER A 199 -5.84 5.97 -6.20
N SER A 200 -5.15 7.10 -6.32
CA SER A 200 -4.02 7.31 -7.23
C SER A 200 -3.25 8.61 -6.92
N ASP A 201 -2.29 8.98 -7.77
CA ASP A 201 -1.76 10.34 -7.88
C ASP A 201 -1.99 10.81 -9.32
N SER A 202 -3.15 11.43 -9.55
CA SER A 202 -3.61 11.82 -10.90
C SER A 202 -2.73 12.89 -11.52
N LEU A 203 -2.17 13.79 -10.71
CA LEU A 203 -1.24 14.83 -11.18
C LEU A 203 0.09 14.23 -11.63
N ALA A 204 0.60 13.19 -10.96
CA ALA A 204 1.81 12.48 -11.39
C ALA A 204 1.67 11.89 -12.81
N ILE A 205 0.47 11.44 -13.19
CA ILE A 205 0.18 10.92 -14.54
C ILE A 205 0.17 12.03 -15.60
N GLY A 206 -0.09 13.27 -15.20
CA GLY A 206 -0.27 14.40 -16.12
C GLY A 206 -1.58 14.31 -16.90
N ASN A 207 -1.73 15.15 -17.93
CA ASN A 207 -2.97 15.24 -18.71
C ASN A 207 -3.16 14.11 -19.74
N ARG A 208 -2.82 12.88 -19.37
CA ARG A 208 -3.07 11.72 -20.23
C ARG A 208 -4.58 11.51 -20.37
N ASN A 209 -5.05 11.22 -21.58
CA ASN A 209 -6.48 11.10 -21.89
C ASN A 209 -7.33 12.33 -21.51
N GLY A 210 -6.72 13.52 -21.35
CA GLY A 210 -7.46 14.74 -20.99
C GLY A 210 -7.98 14.76 -19.55
N ILE A 211 -7.44 13.94 -18.63
CA ILE A 211 -7.96 13.86 -17.27
C ILE A 211 -7.80 15.16 -16.47
N LEU A 212 -6.75 15.95 -16.71
CA LEU A 212 -6.58 17.25 -16.05
C LEU A 212 -7.51 18.27 -16.71
N ASP A 213 -7.64 18.28 -18.04
CA ASP A 213 -8.62 19.10 -18.75
C ASP A 213 -10.04 18.90 -18.20
N ALA A 214 -10.47 17.63 -18.07
CA ALA A 214 -11.79 17.28 -17.55
C ALA A 214 -12.03 17.80 -16.13
N GLN A 215 -11.03 17.65 -15.26
CA GLN A 215 -11.11 18.12 -13.87
C GLN A 215 -11.11 19.65 -13.77
N LEU A 216 -10.29 20.34 -14.56
CA LEU A 216 -10.28 21.80 -14.61
C LEU A 216 -11.59 22.34 -15.20
N ASP A 217 -12.14 21.72 -16.25
CA ASP A 217 -13.47 22.06 -16.79
C ASP A 217 -14.56 21.89 -15.74
N PHE A 218 -14.55 20.77 -15.00
CA PHE A 218 -15.48 20.55 -13.90
C PHE A 218 -15.38 21.64 -12.82
N ALA A 219 -14.17 22.06 -12.46
CA ALA A 219 -13.98 23.17 -11.52
C ALA A 219 -14.46 24.52 -12.06
N ARG A 220 -14.25 24.83 -13.35
CA ARG A 220 -14.75 26.07 -13.98
C ARG A 220 -16.28 26.15 -13.96
N ARG A 221 -16.95 25.03 -14.22
CA ARG A 221 -18.42 24.98 -14.28
C ARG A 221 -19.10 25.07 -12.92
N ASN A 222 -18.38 24.78 -11.84
CA ASN A 222 -18.93 24.72 -10.49
C ASN A 222 -18.15 25.64 -9.54
N SER A 223 -18.55 26.90 -9.43
CA SER A 223 -17.87 27.88 -8.57
C SER A 223 -18.00 27.60 -7.07
N ASN A 224 -18.95 26.75 -6.68
CA ASN A 224 -19.21 26.32 -5.29
C ASN A 224 -18.34 25.12 -4.84
N ILE A 225 -17.42 24.64 -5.68
CA ILE A 225 -16.47 23.59 -5.27
C ILE A 225 -15.10 24.18 -5.01
N ILE A 226 -14.34 23.50 -4.16
CA ILE A 226 -12.88 23.56 -4.13
C ILE A 226 -12.38 22.20 -4.64
N LEU A 227 -11.55 22.22 -5.68
CA LEU A 227 -10.91 21.04 -6.23
C LEU A 227 -9.43 20.99 -5.81
N GLU A 228 -9.04 19.91 -5.15
CA GLU A 228 -7.68 19.68 -4.66
C GLU A 228 -6.99 18.53 -5.42
N LEU A 229 -5.87 18.83 -6.06
CA LEU A 229 -4.97 17.81 -6.61
C LEU A 229 -3.89 17.47 -5.58
N LYS A 230 -3.90 16.25 -5.02
CA LYS A 230 -2.89 15.82 -4.05
C LYS A 230 -1.79 15.03 -4.76
N THR A 231 -0.53 15.39 -4.54
CA THR A 231 0.60 14.71 -5.21
C THR A 231 1.83 14.49 -4.33
N LYS A 232 2.65 13.52 -4.70
CA LYS A 232 4.06 13.35 -4.27
C LYS A 232 5.05 13.55 -5.42
N SER A 233 4.57 14.04 -6.56
CA SER A 233 5.37 14.27 -7.77
C SER A 233 5.80 15.73 -7.92
N LYS A 234 6.65 15.97 -8.91
CA LYS A 234 7.01 17.30 -9.42
C LYS A 234 6.37 17.61 -10.77
N ASN A 235 5.38 16.82 -11.20
CA ASN A 235 4.84 16.87 -12.56
C ASN A 235 3.78 17.97 -12.72
N ILE A 236 4.22 19.23 -12.67
CA ILE A 236 3.32 20.41 -12.75
C ILE A 236 3.35 21.12 -14.10
N LYS A 237 4.16 20.63 -15.06
CA LYS A 237 4.41 21.30 -16.34
C LYS A 237 3.11 21.62 -17.10
N TYR A 238 2.13 20.73 -16.98
CA TYR A 238 0.83 20.93 -17.62
C TYR A 238 0.06 22.09 -16.99
N LEU A 239 -0.02 22.16 -15.65
CA LEU A 239 -0.71 23.24 -14.94
C LEU A 239 -0.06 24.61 -15.18
N LEU A 240 1.27 24.69 -15.29
CA LEU A 240 1.98 25.94 -15.60
C LEU A 240 1.66 26.54 -16.98
N LYS A 241 1.04 25.75 -17.87
CA LYS A 241 0.73 26.14 -19.26
C LYS A 241 -0.75 26.24 -19.53
N THR A 242 -1.57 26.01 -18.52
CA THR A 242 -3.03 25.96 -18.63
C THR A 242 -3.60 27.02 -17.71
N ASP A 243 -4.70 27.64 -18.14
CA ASP A 243 -5.48 28.54 -17.28
C ASP A 243 -6.13 27.75 -16.15
N VAL A 244 -5.56 27.80 -14.93
CA VAL A 244 -6.07 27.04 -13.78
C VAL A 244 -7.17 27.86 -13.09
N PRO A 245 -8.38 27.30 -12.87
CA PRO A 245 -9.47 28.02 -12.21
C PRO A 245 -9.11 28.39 -10.77
N PRO A 246 -9.62 29.51 -10.23
CA PRO A 246 -9.24 30.02 -8.91
C PRO A 246 -9.67 29.09 -7.76
N ASN A 247 -10.60 28.18 -8.01
CA ASN A 247 -11.09 27.19 -7.06
C ASN A 247 -10.36 25.84 -7.17
N VAL A 248 -9.22 25.78 -7.86
CA VAL A 248 -8.34 24.62 -7.94
C VAL A 248 -7.05 24.92 -7.19
N PHE A 249 -6.61 23.98 -6.35
CA PHE A 249 -5.29 24.06 -5.72
C PHE A 249 -4.58 22.72 -5.72
N VAL A 250 -3.26 22.76 -5.52
CA VAL A 250 -2.41 21.57 -5.46
C VAL A 250 -1.81 21.46 -4.07
N SER A 251 -1.83 20.25 -3.53
CA SER A 251 -1.22 19.92 -2.24
C SER A 251 -0.13 18.88 -2.43
N TRP A 252 1.02 19.10 -1.79
CA TRP A 252 2.11 18.12 -1.77
C TRP A 252 2.13 17.38 -0.44
N SER A 253 2.20 16.05 -0.50
CA SER A 253 2.44 15.29 0.74
C SER A 253 3.86 15.56 1.24
N MET A 254 3.98 15.72 2.55
CA MET A 254 5.25 15.94 3.26
C MET A 254 5.46 14.86 4.33
N ASN A 255 6.73 14.61 4.66
CA ASN A 255 7.15 13.69 5.72
C ASN A 255 8.55 14.12 6.21
N PRO A 256 9.01 13.68 7.39
CA PRO A 256 10.42 13.78 7.76
C PRO A 256 11.31 13.12 6.70
N GLN A 257 12.49 13.69 6.45
CA GLN A 257 13.39 13.25 5.39
C GLN A 257 13.74 11.75 5.51
N LEU A 258 13.90 11.26 6.74
CA LEU A 258 14.09 9.85 7.06
C LEU A 258 13.02 8.94 6.46
N ILE A 259 11.74 9.29 6.60
CA ILE A 259 10.62 8.52 6.05
C ILE A 259 10.57 8.64 4.53
N ILE A 260 10.87 9.82 3.97
CA ILE A 260 10.93 9.99 2.51
C ILE A 260 12.00 9.07 1.91
N ASP A 261 13.19 9.04 2.52
CA ASP A 261 14.31 8.24 2.02
C ASP A 261 14.08 6.72 2.14
N GLN A 262 13.46 6.29 3.24
CA GLN A 262 13.28 4.87 3.55
C GLN A 262 12.00 4.29 2.92
N GLU A 263 10.92 5.06 2.85
CA GLU A 263 9.59 4.52 2.56
C GLU A 263 8.97 5.07 1.27
N GLU A 264 9.38 6.24 0.76
CA GLU A 264 8.70 6.92 -0.36
C GLU A 264 9.38 6.71 -1.72
N HIS A 265 9.50 5.45 -2.14
CA HIS A 265 10.21 5.08 -3.37
C HIS A 265 9.54 5.61 -4.65
N GLY A 266 10.35 6.12 -5.57
CA GLY A 266 9.89 6.62 -6.88
C GLY A 266 9.11 7.94 -6.83
N THR A 267 9.05 8.59 -5.68
CA THR A 267 8.43 9.92 -5.51
C THR A 267 9.43 11.05 -5.81
N ALA A 268 8.96 12.29 -5.91
CA ALA A 268 9.85 13.45 -5.95
C ALA A 268 10.47 13.67 -4.55
N SER A 269 11.73 14.13 -4.48
CA SER A 269 12.36 14.52 -3.20
C SER A 269 11.62 15.70 -2.55
N MET A 270 11.78 15.91 -1.24
CA MET A 270 11.21 17.07 -0.53
C MET A 270 11.49 18.40 -1.26
N GLU A 271 12.76 18.66 -1.63
CA GLU A 271 13.14 19.90 -2.31
C GLU A 271 12.42 20.06 -3.66
N GLN A 272 12.34 18.99 -4.46
CA GLN A 272 11.59 19.01 -5.72
C GLN A 272 10.09 19.29 -5.53
N ARG A 273 9.48 18.81 -4.44
CA ARG A 273 8.08 19.12 -4.11
C ARG A 273 7.93 20.60 -3.76
N LEU A 274 8.82 21.15 -2.94
CA LEU A 274 8.83 22.56 -2.56
C LEU A 274 9.06 23.49 -3.77
N VAL A 275 10.00 23.15 -4.65
CA VAL A 275 10.25 23.89 -5.90
C VAL A 275 9.03 23.86 -6.81
N ALA A 276 8.37 22.71 -6.95
CA ALA A 276 7.13 22.61 -7.72
C ALA A 276 6.01 23.48 -7.09
N ALA A 277 5.85 23.43 -5.77
CA ALA A 277 4.86 24.22 -5.05
C ALA A 277 5.05 25.74 -5.22
N ARG A 278 6.29 26.22 -5.23
CA ARG A 278 6.59 27.65 -5.45
C ARG A 278 6.41 28.13 -6.89
N ALA A 279 6.41 27.21 -7.85
CA ALA A 279 6.30 27.55 -9.26
C ALA A 279 4.84 27.70 -9.72
N LEU A 280 3.88 27.13 -8.98
CA LEU A 280 2.43 27.31 -9.18
C LEU A 280 1.92 28.49 -8.36
#